data_AF-A0A450SRS4-F1
#
_entry.id   AF-A0A450SRS4-F1
#
_cell.length_a   1.000
_cell.length_b   1.000
_cell.length_c   1.000
_cell.angle_alpha   90.00
_cell.angle_beta   90.00
_cell.angle_gamma   90.00
#
_symmetry.space_group_name_H-M   'P 1'
#
loop_
_entity.id
_entity.type
_entity.pdbx_description
1 polymer ?
#
loop_
_entity_poly.entity_id
_entity_poly.type
_entity_poly.pdbx_seq_one_letter_code
_entity_poly.pdbx_strand_id
1 'polypeptide(L)'
;EAARQQARALDSAIARIDSSFRDIMRSLYQHERALTGAHERAFETLRAESEQIRALLEPAREKLAELFRVLGMKYTDHSGMNYMDRAGAMAAQRRYQNELAYPPRPQKKVRKKRTRKT
;
A
#
# COMPACT_ATOMS: atom_id res chain seq x y z
N GLU A 1 61.94 23.09 13.60
CA GLU A 1 60.82 23.91 13.07
C GLU A 1 59.84 23.15 12.19
N ALA A 2 60.27 22.18 11.37
CA ALA A 2 59.41 21.39 10.49
C ALA A 2 58.19 20.75 11.20
N ALA A 3 58.37 20.14 12.38
CA ALA A 3 57.27 19.54 13.15
C ALA A 3 56.20 20.57 13.58
N ARG A 4 56.60 21.82 13.87
CA ARG A 4 55.64 22.90 14.23
C ARG A 4 54.86 23.38 13.01
N GLN A 5 55.48 23.39 11.82
CA GLN A 5 54.77 23.71 10.58
C GLN A 5 53.79 22.60 10.20
N GLN A 6 54.17 21.33 10.36
CA GLN A 6 53.26 20.20 10.15
C GLN A 6 52.06 20.25 11.12
N ALA A 7 52.29 20.55 12.40
CA ALA A 7 51.20 20.68 13.37
C ALA A 7 50.20 21.79 12.98
N ARG A 8 50.70 22.97 12.56
CA ARG A 8 49.83 24.07 12.08
C ARG A 8 49.10 23.71 10.79
N ALA A 9 49.74 23.01 9.87
CA ALA A 9 49.11 22.55 8.64
C ALA A 9 47.97 21.56 8.94
N LEU A 10 48.20 20.60 9.85
CA LEU A 10 47.18 19.66 10.30
C LEU A 10 46.01 20.38 10.99
N ASP A 11 46.29 21.31 11.89
CA ASP A 11 45.25 22.09 12.59
C ASP A 11 44.38 22.88 11.59
N SER A 12 45.01 23.50 10.58
CA SER A 12 44.29 24.20 9.53
C SER A 12 43.47 23.27 8.63
N ALA A 13 43.94 22.04 8.39
CA ALA A 13 43.23 21.04 7.61
C ALA A 13 42.01 20.50 8.38
N ILE A 14 42.16 20.25 9.68
CA ILE A 14 41.07 19.86 10.59
C ILE A 14 39.99 20.95 10.61
N ALA A 15 40.38 22.21 10.80
CA ALA A 15 39.42 23.33 10.79
C ALA A 15 38.63 23.43 9.46
N ARG A 16 39.28 23.18 8.32
CA ARG A 16 38.61 23.15 7.01
C ARG A 16 37.64 21.97 6.90
N ILE A 17 38.06 20.78 7.34
CA ILE A 17 37.21 19.58 7.36
C ILE A 17 35.99 19.80 8.27
N ASP A 18 36.18 20.39 9.45
CA ASP A 18 35.07 20.69 10.36
C ASP A 18 34.09 21.71 9.75
N SER A 19 34.60 22.72 9.04
CA SER A 19 33.75 23.68 8.34
C SER A 19 32.92 23.03 7.23
N SER A 20 33.55 22.18 6.40
CA SER A 20 32.85 21.50 5.30
C SER A 20 31.85 20.47 5.82
N PHE A 21 32.19 19.77 6.91
CA PHE A 21 31.28 18.85 7.57
C PHE A 21 30.04 19.57 8.11
N ARG A 22 30.21 20.73 8.77
CA ARG A 22 29.07 21.56 9.23
C ARG A 22 28.19 22.02 8.08
N ASP A 23 28.77 22.42 6.97
CA ASP A 23 28.00 22.83 5.79
C ASP A 23 27.22 21.68 5.17
N ILE A 24 27.82 20.49 5.05
CA ILE A 24 27.15 19.27 4.58
C ILE A 24 25.99 18.91 5.51
N MET A 25 26.22 18.90 6.83
CA MET A 25 25.17 18.58 7.79
C MET A 25 24.01 19.58 7.71
N ARG A 26 24.30 20.88 7.60
CA ARG A 26 23.28 21.92 7.43
C ARG A 26 22.47 21.71 6.15
N SER A 27 23.14 21.40 5.03
CA SER A 27 22.48 21.12 3.75
C SER A 27 21.57 19.89 3.85
N LEU A 28 22.05 18.82 4.50
CA LEU A 28 21.29 17.59 4.71
C LEU A 28 20.02 17.84 5.52
N TYR A 29 20.10 18.59 6.63
CA TYR A 29 18.93 18.95 7.43
C TYR A 29 17.91 19.81 6.66
N GLN A 30 18.37 20.75 5.84
CA GLN A 30 17.49 21.56 5.01
C GLN A 30 16.77 20.71 3.96
N HIS A 31 17.51 19.80 3.32
CA HIS A 31 16.94 18.88 2.33
C HIS A 31 15.93 17.92 2.97
N GLU A 32 16.22 17.37 4.14
CA GLU A 32 15.29 16.50 4.88
C GLU A 32 13.98 17.23 5.18
N ARG A 33 14.05 18.45 5.75
CA ARG A 33 12.85 19.26 6.00
C ARG A 33 12.06 19.58 4.74
N ALA A 34 12.74 19.93 3.64
CA ALA A 34 12.09 20.22 2.38
C ALA A 34 11.38 18.98 1.81
N LEU A 35 12.02 17.81 1.92
CA LEU A 35 11.44 16.53 1.50
C LEU A 35 10.21 16.17 2.33
N THR A 36 10.29 16.29 3.66
CA THR A 36 9.16 16.04 4.56
C THR A 36 7.99 16.96 4.23
N GLY A 37 8.23 18.27 4.11
CA GLY A 37 7.17 19.22 3.76
C GLY A 37 6.58 19.00 2.36
N ALA A 38 7.39 18.56 1.39
CA ALA A 38 6.89 18.20 0.07
C ALA A 38 6.02 16.93 0.10
N HIS A 39 6.41 15.93 0.89
CA HIS A 39 5.62 14.71 1.08
C HIS A 39 4.29 15.00 1.78
N GLU A 40 4.30 15.82 2.84
CA GLU A 40 3.07 16.23 3.54
C GLU A 40 2.07 16.86 2.58
N ARG A 41 2.50 17.84 1.76
CA ARG A 41 1.64 18.47 0.75
C ARG A 41 1.15 17.46 -0.30
N ALA A 42 2.01 16.55 -0.76
CA ALA A 42 1.61 15.53 -1.72
C ALA A 42 0.53 14.60 -1.15
N PHE A 43 0.65 14.20 0.12
CA PHE A 43 -0.36 13.39 0.80
C PHE A 43 -1.67 14.15 1.04
N GLU A 44 -1.60 15.44 1.38
CA GLU A 44 -2.78 16.30 1.50
C GLU A 44 -3.53 16.43 0.17
N THR A 45 -2.80 16.66 -0.92
CA THR A 45 -3.39 16.71 -2.28
C THR A 45 -4.03 15.37 -2.63
N LEU A 46 -3.34 14.24 -2.41
CA LEU A 46 -3.91 12.91 -2.66
C LEU A 46 -5.16 12.64 -1.82
N ARG A 47 -5.18 13.09 -0.55
CA ARG A 47 -6.36 12.98 0.31
C ARG A 47 -7.52 13.80 -0.26
N ALA A 48 -7.28 15.06 -0.65
CA ALA A 48 -8.30 15.93 -1.22
C ALA A 48 -8.87 15.38 -2.54
N GLU A 49 -8.00 14.91 -3.45
CA GLU A 49 -8.43 14.27 -4.69
C GLU A 49 -9.23 12.99 -4.43
N SER A 50 -8.80 12.18 -3.45
CA SER A 50 -9.52 10.96 -3.06
C SER A 50 -10.92 11.27 -2.50
N GLU A 51 -11.06 12.31 -1.68
CA GLU A 51 -12.33 12.78 -1.16
C GLU A 51 -13.25 13.29 -2.27
N GLN A 52 -12.72 14.03 -3.24
CA GLN A 52 -13.48 14.48 -4.41
C GLN A 52 -13.97 13.30 -5.25
N ILE A 53 -13.11 12.32 -5.52
CA ILE A 53 -13.50 11.10 -6.25
C ILE A 53 -14.59 10.35 -5.47
N ARG A 54 -14.47 10.24 -4.15
CA ARG A 54 -15.49 9.61 -3.31
C ARG A 54 -16.82 10.35 -3.41
N ALA A 55 -16.82 11.67 -3.31
CA ALA A 55 -18.02 12.50 -3.41
C ALA A 55 -18.71 12.34 -4.77
N LEU A 56 -17.95 12.20 -5.87
CA LEU A 56 -18.49 11.94 -7.20
C LEU A 56 -19.09 10.53 -7.33
N LEU A 57 -18.51 9.54 -6.67
CA LEU A 57 -18.94 8.15 -6.75
C LEU A 57 -20.09 7.80 -5.80
N GLU A 58 -20.24 8.51 -4.68
CA GLU A 58 -21.24 8.21 -3.66
C GLU A 58 -22.68 8.18 -4.20
N PRO A 59 -23.14 9.15 -5.01
CA PRO A 59 -24.49 9.11 -5.58
C PRO A 59 -24.70 7.91 -6.52
N ALA A 60 -23.66 7.49 -7.25
CA ALA A 60 -23.73 6.32 -8.12
C ALA A 60 -23.83 5.03 -7.30
N ARG A 61 -23.16 4.98 -6.14
CA ARG A 61 -23.25 3.85 -5.21
C ARG A 61 -24.63 3.74 -4.57
N GLU A 62 -25.21 4.85 -4.15
CA GLU A 62 -26.58 4.87 -3.59
C GLU A 62 -27.59 4.33 -4.62
N LYS A 63 -27.52 4.80 -5.87
CA LYS A 63 -28.38 4.30 -6.96
C LYS A 63 -28.17 2.82 -7.23
N LEU A 64 -26.92 2.34 -7.23
CA LEU A 64 -26.62 0.91 -7.39
C LEU A 64 -27.17 0.08 -6.23
N ALA A 65 -27.03 0.55 -5.00
CA ALA A 65 -27.57 -0.12 -3.82
C ALA A 65 -29.09 -0.24 -3.90
N GLU A 66 -29.77 0.83 -4.34
CA GLU A 66 -31.21 0.82 -4.55
C GLU A 66 -31.64 -0.18 -5.65
N LEU A 67 -30.95 -0.20 -6.79
CA LEU A 67 -31.23 -1.15 -7.87
C LEU A 67 -31.06 -2.60 -7.40
N PHE A 68 -29.99 -2.90 -6.67
CA PHE A 68 -29.76 -4.22 -6.10
C PHE A 68 -30.89 -4.61 -5.14
N ARG A 69 -31.32 -3.69 -4.27
CA ARG A 69 -32.46 -3.90 -3.37
C ARG A 69 -33.74 -4.23 -4.14
N VAL A 70 -34.05 -3.49 -5.20
CA VAL A 70 -35.24 -3.73 -6.05
C VAL A 70 -35.18 -5.10 -6.72
N LEU A 71 -33.99 -5.53 -7.15
CA LEU A 71 -33.77 -6.84 -7.78
C LEU A 71 -33.67 -8.00 -6.77
N GLY A 72 -33.83 -7.74 -5.46
CA GLY A 72 -33.63 -8.75 -4.42
C GLY A 72 -32.20 -9.27 -4.30
N MET A 73 -31.23 -8.51 -4.83
CA MET A 73 -29.81 -8.84 -4.83
C MET A 73 -29.08 -8.15 -3.67
N LYS A 74 -28.01 -8.78 -3.16
CA LYS A 74 -27.15 -8.18 -2.13
C LYS A 74 -26.12 -7.25 -2.77
N TYR A 75 -26.16 -5.97 -2.43
CA TYR A 75 -25.10 -5.02 -2.75
C TYR A 75 -23.97 -5.13 -1.71
N THR A 76 -22.73 -5.26 -2.18
CA THR A 76 -21.55 -5.25 -1.31
C THR A 76 -20.72 -4.02 -1.66
N ASP A 77 -20.70 -3.03 -0.77
CA ASP A 77 -19.76 -1.92 -0.89
C ASP A 77 -18.36 -2.37 -0.46
N HIS A 78 -17.39 -2.20 -1.34
CA HIS A 78 -15.99 -2.55 -1.09
C HIS A 78 -15.14 -1.33 -0.74
N SER A 79 -15.73 -0.13 -0.71
CA SER A 79 -14.99 1.12 -0.58
C SER A 79 -14.36 1.35 0.79
N GLY A 80 -14.94 0.78 1.85
CA GLY A 80 -14.39 0.79 3.21
C GLY A 80 -13.54 -0.42 3.57
N MET A 81 -13.33 -1.37 2.64
CA MET A 81 -12.56 -2.58 2.91
C MET A 81 -11.08 -2.35 2.63
N ASN A 82 -10.20 -2.89 3.48
CA ASN A 82 -8.79 -2.98 3.14
C ASN A 82 -8.59 -3.93 1.93
N TYR A 83 -7.40 -3.89 1.32
CA TYR A 83 -7.11 -4.65 0.10
C TYR A 83 -7.31 -6.16 0.25
N MET A 84 -6.94 -6.74 1.40
CA MET A 84 -7.03 -8.19 1.63
C MET A 84 -8.48 -8.63 1.83
N ASP A 85 -9.25 -7.88 2.61
CA ASP A 85 -10.68 -8.15 2.85
C ASP A 85 -11.47 -8.01 1.55
N ARG A 86 -11.15 -6.99 0.74
CA ARG A 86 -11.75 -6.80 -0.58
C ARG A 86 -11.47 -7.99 -1.51
N ALA A 87 -10.23 -8.45 -1.56
CA ALA A 87 -9.86 -9.62 -2.36
C ALA A 87 -10.58 -10.89 -1.89
N GLY A 88 -10.70 -11.07 -0.56
CA GLY A 88 -11.45 -12.16 0.05
C GLY A 88 -12.93 -12.14 -0.31
N ALA A 89 -13.58 -10.98 -0.19
CA ALA A 89 -14.99 -10.79 -0.54
C ALA A 89 -15.26 -11.09 -2.03
N MET A 90 -14.41 -10.58 -2.93
CA MET A 90 -14.51 -10.86 -4.37
C MET A 90 -14.28 -12.34 -4.70
N ALA A 91 -13.33 -13.00 -4.03
CA ALA A 91 -13.08 -14.42 -4.22
C ALA A 91 -14.26 -15.27 -3.75
N ALA A 92 -14.88 -14.94 -2.61
CA ALA A 92 -16.07 -15.61 -2.10
C ALA A 92 -17.25 -15.45 -3.06
N GLN A 93 -17.48 -14.23 -3.56
CA GLN A 93 -18.54 -13.96 -4.54
C GLN A 93 -18.34 -14.76 -5.84
N ARG A 94 -17.11 -14.85 -6.36
CA ARG A 94 -16.79 -15.66 -7.54
C ARG A 94 -17.01 -17.15 -7.30
N ARG A 95 -16.66 -17.67 -6.12
CA ARG A 95 -16.92 -19.07 -5.76
C ARG A 95 -18.42 -19.36 -5.76
N TYR A 96 -19.21 -18.52 -5.13
CA TYR A 96 -20.67 -18.64 -5.11
C TYR A 96 -21.26 -18.62 -6.54
N GLN A 97 -20.82 -17.69 -7.40
CA GLN A 97 -21.25 -17.65 -8.81
C GLN A 97 -20.85 -18.91 -9.58
N ASN A 98 -19.65 -19.45 -9.35
CA ASN A 98 -19.19 -20.69 -9.98
C ASN A 98 -19.98 -21.92 -9.51
N GLU A 99 -20.35 -21.99 -8.23
CA GLU A 99 -21.19 -23.06 -7.68
C GLU A 99 -22.61 -23.03 -8.27
N LEU A 100 -23.16 -21.83 -8.50
CA LEU A 100 -24.44 -21.66 -9.18
C LEU A 100 -24.37 -22.03 -10.67
N ALA A 101 -23.29 -21.68 -11.36
CA ALA A 101 -23.10 -21.96 -12.78
C ALA A 101 -22.74 -23.42 -13.06
N TYR A 102 -22.04 -24.08 -12.13
CA TYR A 102 -21.58 -25.46 -12.24
C TYR A 102 -21.86 -26.22 -10.93
N PRO A 103 -22.99 -26.94 -10.82
CA PRO A 103 -23.28 -27.74 -9.64
C PRO A 103 -22.16 -28.80 -9.43
N PRO A 104 -21.78 -29.10 -8.18
CA PRO A 104 -20.67 -29.98 -7.88
C PRO A 104 -20.92 -31.36 -8.51
N ARG A 105 -19.98 -31.82 -9.35
CA ARG A 105 -20.04 -33.17 -9.91
C ARG A 105 -20.05 -34.19 -8.77
N PRO A 106 -20.92 -35.21 -8.80
CA PRO A 106 -20.99 -36.21 -7.75
C PRO A 106 -19.61 -36.80 -7.47
N GLN A 107 -19.18 -36.76 -6.21
CA GLN A 107 -17.88 -37.26 -5.78
C GLN A 107 -17.77 -38.73 -6.18
N LYS A 108 -16.89 -39.04 -7.15
CA LYS A 108 -16.58 -40.43 -7.50
C LYS A 108 -16.04 -41.10 -6.26
N LYS A 109 -16.77 -42.12 -5.76
CA LYS A 109 -16.34 -42.97 -4.65
C LYS A 109 -14.90 -43.42 -4.89
N VAL A 110 -13.98 -43.00 -4.03
CA VAL A 110 -12.56 -43.34 -4.13
C VAL A 110 -12.44 -44.86 -4.04
N ARG A 111 -12.04 -45.51 -5.14
CA ARG A 111 -11.84 -46.95 -5.19
C ARG A 111 -10.68 -47.29 -4.26
N LYS A 112 -10.96 -47.87 -3.08
CA LYS A 112 -9.92 -48.34 -2.14
C LYS A 112 -8.90 -49.18 -2.91
N LYS A 113 -7.65 -48.73 -2.97
CA LYS A 113 -6.54 -49.53 -3.50
C LYS A 113 -6.40 -50.77 -2.61
N ARG A 114 -6.50 -51.96 -3.21
CA ARG A 114 -6.20 -53.21 -2.51
C ARG A 114 -4.72 -53.22 -2.17
N THR A 115 -4.40 -53.37 -0.89
CA THR A 115 -3.04 -53.65 -0.42
C THR A 115 -2.60 -55.01 -0.99
N ARG A 116 -1.39 -55.03 -1.56
CA ARG A 116 -0.77 -56.22 -2.15
C ARG A 116 -0.45 -57.19 -1.01
N LYS A 117 -0.99 -58.42 -1.07
CA LYS A 117 -0.65 -59.47 -0.10
C LYS A 117 0.83 -59.82 -0.26
N THR A 118 1.52 -59.87 0.88
CA THR A 118 2.86 -60.43 1.08
C THR A 118 2.93 -61.88 0.65
#